data_AF-A0AAD7AEW6-F1
#
_entry.id   AF-A0AAD7AEW6-F1
#
_cell.length_a   1.000
_cell.length_b   1.000
_cell.length_c   1.000
_cell.angle_alpha   90.00
_cell.angle_beta   90.00
_cell.angle_gamma   90.00
#
_symmetry.space_group_name_H-M   'P 1'
#
loop_
_entity.id
_entity.type
_entity.pdbx_description
1 polymer ?
#
loop_
_entity_poly.entity_id
_entity_poly.type
_entity_poly.pdbx_seq_one_letter_code
_entity_poly.pdbx_strand_id
1 'polypeptide(L)'
;MSRSFKPSDLPNPILLTDPANIAFMQKALEKEKKAEAALAPITNNVADDASGSSKSAKKPKKTATGGGDDGGKDLFSIALPGDEDSTVEIYDSCDELRRKINALLRTGTITKAAFMRDIARAAYTDAPNIQSKQLTDFLTKKGATSGSTSRVCYASYVYFEKKRIAEGKAKSKHRRDMEDRWLGKGGLPRRREEKYFCHVQDALVQDALGSIRVIPGGR
;
A
#
# COMPACT_ATOMS: atom_id res chain seq x y z
N MET A 1 19.72 -9.07 30.10
CA MET A 1 20.17 -9.17 28.69
C MET A 1 19.13 -8.47 27.81
N SER A 2 19.54 -7.72 26.80
CA SER A 2 18.65 -6.98 25.88
C SER A 2 18.64 -7.65 24.51
N ARG A 3 17.48 -7.76 23.85
CA ARG A 3 17.35 -8.28 22.48
C ARG A 3 17.07 -7.13 21.51
N SER A 4 17.61 -7.21 20.30
CA SER A 4 17.38 -6.24 19.23
C SER A 4 16.42 -6.79 18.18
N PHE A 5 15.40 -6.02 17.79
CA PHE A 5 14.43 -6.40 16.76
C PHE A 5 14.33 -5.33 15.66
N LYS A 6 13.98 -5.75 14.44
CA LYS A 6 13.56 -4.87 13.35
C LYS A 6 12.03 -4.87 13.23
N PRO A 7 11.39 -3.78 12.75
CA PRO A 7 9.96 -3.74 12.44
C PRO A 7 9.47 -4.92 11.60
N SER A 8 10.23 -5.32 10.57
CA SER A 8 9.87 -6.46 9.72
C SER A 8 9.81 -7.80 10.45
N ASP A 9 10.50 -7.91 11.57
CA ASP A 9 10.65 -9.13 12.37
C ASP A 9 9.59 -9.18 13.49
N LEU A 10 8.85 -8.08 13.70
CA LEU A 10 7.79 -8.02 14.69
C LEU A 10 6.55 -8.75 14.16
N PRO A 11 5.87 -9.52 15.00
CA PRO A 11 4.56 -10.04 14.63
C PRO A 11 3.64 -8.86 14.34
N ASN A 12 3.15 -8.77 13.10
CA ASN A 12 2.03 -7.91 12.75
C ASN A 12 0.82 -8.43 13.56
N PRO A 13 0.25 -7.66 14.49
CA PRO A 13 -0.98 -7.96 15.14
C PRO A 13 -2.05 -7.78 14.09
N ILE A 14 -2.37 -8.88 13.43
CA ILE A 14 -3.78 -9.22 13.42
C ILE A 14 -4.07 -9.47 14.90
N LEU A 15 -4.65 -8.50 15.62
CA LEU A 15 -5.28 -8.84 16.90
C LEU A 15 -6.52 -9.69 16.56
N LEU A 16 -6.25 -10.94 16.19
CA LEU A 16 -7.13 -12.09 16.20
C LEU A 16 -7.34 -12.57 17.65
N THR A 17 -6.85 -11.83 18.65
CA THR A 17 -6.95 -12.16 20.08
C THR A 17 -7.82 -11.18 20.86
N ASP A 18 -8.28 -10.08 20.23
CA ASP A 18 -9.29 -9.22 20.85
C ASP A 18 -10.67 -9.83 20.55
N PRO A 19 -11.45 -10.29 21.55
CA PRO A 19 -12.71 -11.01 21.31
C PRO A 19 -13.70 -10.19 20.46
N ALA A 20 -13.63 -8.86 20.52
CA ALA A 20 -14.43 -7.97 19.68
C ALA A 20 -14.05 -8.03 18.17
N ASN A 21 -12.76 -8.22 17.86
CA ASN A 21 -12.27 -8.30 16.48
C ASN A 21 -12.50 -9.68 15.87
N ILE A 22 -12.43 -10.74 16.67
CA ILE A 22 -12.79 -12.11 16.25
C ILE A 22 -14.28 -12.16 15.86
N ALA A 23 -15.15 -11.61 16.70
CA ALA A 23 -16.59 -11.56 16.41
C ALA A 23 -16.89 -10.76 15.12
N PHE A 24 -16.17 -9.65 14.89
CA PHE A 24 -16.29 -8.88 13.66
C PHE A 24 -15.85 -9.67 12.42
N MET A 25 -14.74 -10.40 12.50
CA MET A 25 -14.25 -11.22 11.39
C MET A 25 -15.10 -12.46 11.14
N GLN A 26 -15.61 -13.12 12.18
CA GLN A 26 -16.57 -14.22 12.05
C GLN A 26 -17.87 -13.74 11.39
N LYS A 27 -18.38 -12.58 11.78
CA LYS A 27 -19.58 -11.96 11.19
C LYS A 27 -19.36 -11.53 9.73
N ALA A 28 -18.14 -11.09 9.38
CA ALA A 28 -17.77 -10.79 8.00
C ALA A 28 -17.66 -12.08 7.15
N LEU A 29 -17.02 -13.13 7.68
CA LEU A 29 -16.89 -14.44 7.02
C LEU A 29 -18.25 -15.13 6.83
N GLU A 30 -19.17 -15.01 7.79
CA GLU A 30 -20.54 -15.52 7.66
C GLU A 30 -21.35 -14.74 6.64
N LYS A 31 -21.14 -13.43 6.53
CA LYS A 31 -21.76 -12.60 5.50
C LYS A 31 -21.26 -12.97 4.11
N GLU A 32 -19.97 -13.24 3.95
CA GLU A 32 -19.38 -13.72 2.70
C GLU A 32 -19.84 -15.13 2.35
N LYS A 33 -19.86 -16.07 3.32
CA LYS A 33 -20.41 -17.42 3.10
C LYS A 33 -21.91 -17.42 2.75
N LYS A 34 -22.71 -16.51 3.33
CA LYS A 34 -24.12 -16.35 2.98
C LYS A 34 -24.31 -15.71 1.60
N ALA A 35 -23.40 -14.83 1.17
CA ALA A 35 -23.40 -14.27 -0.17
C ALA A 35 -22.96 -15.31 -1.22
N GLU A 36 -22.03 -16.19 -0.85
CA GLU A 36 -21.55 -17.30 -1.70
C GLU A 36 -22.59 -18.43 -1.79
N ALA A 37 -23.29 -18.77 -0.71
CA ALA A 37 -24.39 -19.74 -0.72
C ALA A 37 -25.63 -19.26 -1.49
N ALA A 38 -25.76 -17.95 -1.76
CA ALA A 38 -26.82 -17.38 -2.57
C ALA A 38 -26.55 -17.45 -4.09
N LEU A 39 -25.36 -17.90 -4.50
CA LEU A 39 -24.97 -18.11 -5.89
C LEU A 39 -24.55 -19.57 -6.07
N ALA A 40 -25.49 -20.41 -6.53
CA ALA A 40 -25.24 -21.82 -6.84
C ALA A 40 -24.11 -21.98 -7.89
N PRO A 41 -23.27 -23.02 -7.79
CA PRO A 41 -22.09 -23.15 -8.65
C PRO A 41 -22.47 -23.50 -10.10
N ILE A 42 -21.96 -22.71 -11.04
CA ILE A 42 -21.93 -23.02 -12.47
C ILE A 42 -20.89 -24.13 -12.68
N THR A 43 -21.34 -25.33 -13.02
CA THR A 43 -20.49 -26.44 -13.46
C THR A 43 -20.07 -26.21 -14.91
N ASN A 44 -18.81 -25.86 -15.15
CA ASN A 44 -18.23 -25.85 -16.50
C ASN A 44 -17.40 -27.11 -16.72
N ASN A 45 -17.89 -27.96 -17.63
CA ASN A 45 -17.15 -29.06 -18.24
C ASN A 45 -16.01 -28.50 -19.08
N VAL A 46 -14.77 -28.95 -18.84
CA VAL A 46 -13.64 -28.77 -19.76
C VAL A 46 -13.43 -30.11 -20.45
N ALA A 47 -13.70 -30.14 -21.75
CA ALA A 47 -13.23 -31.18 -22.65
C ALA A 47 -11.82 -30.81 -23.15
N ASP A 48 -10.95 -31.80 -23.14
CA ASP A 48 -9.61 -31.85 -23.70
C ASP A 48 -9.54 -31.41 -25.18
N ASP A 49 -8.47 -30.71 -25.56
CA ASP A 49 -7.66 -31.09 -26.73
C ASP A 49 -6.25 -30.48 -26.67
N ALA A 50 -5.29 -31.25 -27.20
CA ALA A 50 -3.87 -31.18 -26.96
C ALA A 50 -3.07 -30.35 -28.01
N SER A 51 -1.73 -30.33 -27.80
CA SER A 51 -0.67 -29.97 -28.77
C SER A 51 -0.38 -28.46 -28.91
N GLY A 52 0.85 -27.95 -28.97
CA GLY A 52 2.19 -28.51 -29.05
C GLY A 52 3.13 -27.46 -29.69
N SER A 53 4.34 -27.30 -29.13
CA SER A 53 5.59 -26.88 -29.79
C SER A 53 5.94 -25.39 -30.12
N SER A 54 7.14 -25.03 -29.65
CA SER A 54 8.23 -24.27 -30.32
C SER A 54 8.41 -22.74 -30.25
N LYS A 55 9.50 -22.34 -29.55
CA LYS A 55 10.56 -21.34 -29.82
C LYS A 55 10.37 -20.28 -30.94
N SER A 56 10.53 -18.98 -30.62
CA SER A 56 11.72 -18.13 -30.98
C SER A 56 11.50 -16.60 -30.97
N ALA A 57 12.54 -15.89 -30.48
CA ALA A 57 13.13 -14.62 -30.97
C ALA A 57 12.45 -13.21 -30.91
N LYS A 58 13.16 -12.34 -30.17
CA LYS A 58 13.29 -10.86 -30.03
C LYS A 58 12.93 -9.84 -31.16
N LYS A 59 12.39 -8.69 -30.67
CA LYS A 59 12.64 -7.23 -30.95
C LYS A 59 11.98 -6.56 -32.21
N PRO A 60 11.84 -5.19 -32.28
CA PRO A 60 11.38 -4.19 -31.29
C PRO A 60 10.44 -3.06 -31.86
N LYS A 61 9.82 -2.29 -30.95
CA LYS A 61 9.42 -0.85 -31.00
C LYS A 61 8.36 -0.38 -32.03
N LYS A 62 7.21 0.10 -31.50
CA LYS A 62 6.60 1.38 -31.92
C LYS A 62 5.75 1.98 -30.79
N THR A 63 6.02 3.26 -30.57
CA THR A 63 5.34 4.23 -29.72
C THR A 63 3.91 4.49 -30.21
N ALA A 64 2.94 4.43 -29.30
CA ALA A 64 1.65 5.09 -29.47
C ALA A 64 1.29 5.76 -28.15
N THR A 65 1.42 7.08 -28.16
CA THR A 65 0.85 8.00 -27.19
C THR A 65 -0.67 7.86 -27.27
N GLY A 66 -1.28 7.33 -26.20
CA GLY A 66 -2.72 7.36 -25.99
C GLY A 66 -2.94 7.83 -24.57
N GLY A 67 -3.00 9.14 -24.39
CA GLY A 67 -3.42 9.76 -23.14
C GLY A 67 -4.91 9.47 -22.96
N GLY A 68 -5.23 8.73 -21.90
CA GLY A 68 -6.59 8.70 -21.36
C GLY A 68 -6.80 9.99 -20.60
N ASP A 69 -7.62 10.86 -21.18
CA ASP A 69 -8.23 12.03 -20.56
C ASP A 69 -9.26 11.56 -19.53
N ASP A 70 -8.95 11.73 -18.24
CA ASP A 70 -9.92 11.70 -17.15
C ASP A 70 -10.13 13.16 -16.72
N GLY A 71 -11.32 13.68 -17.00
CA GLY A 71 -11.65 15.10 -16.93
C GLY A 71 -11.26 15.81 -15.63
N GLY A 72 -10.58 16.94 -15.81
CA GLY A 72 -11.13 18.20 -15.30
C GLY A 72 -10.62 18.73 -13.97
N LYS A 73 -9.39 18.38 -13.57
CA LYS A 73 -8.46 19.22 -12.77
C LYS A 73 -7.08 18.59 -12.97
N ASP A 74 -6.12 19.36 -13.48
CA ASP A 74 -4.74 18.87 -13.60
C ASP A 74 -4.24 18.50 -12.21
N LEU A 75 -4.20 17.20 -11.91
CA LEU A 75 -3.80 16.62 -10.61
C LEU A 75 -2.49 17.22 -10.09
N PHE A 76 -1.65 17.63 -11.03
CA PHE A 76 -0.30 18.12 -10.85
C PHE A 76 -0.22 19.61 -10.52
N SER A 77 -1.31 20.36 -10.74
CA SER A 77 -1.42 21.77 -10.37
C SER A 77 -1.84 21.97 -8.90
N ILE A 78 -2.19 20.90 -8.18
CA ILE A 78 -2.56 20.95 -6.76
C ILE A 78 -1.28 20.92 -5.93
N ALA A 79 -0.99 22.02 -5.24
CA ALA A 79 0.11 22.12 -4.29
C ALA A 79 -0.30 21.51 -2.93
N LEU A 80 0.59 20.69 -2.36
CA LEU A 80 0.51 20.21 -0.99
C LEU A 80 1.55 20.96 -0.12
N PRO A 81 1.30 21.12 1.18
CA PRO A 81 2.33 21.67 2.07
C PRO A 81 3.55 20.74 2.09
N GLY A 82 4.72 21.28 1.73
CA GLY A 82 5.98 20.52 1.61
C GLY A 82 6.22 19.83 0.26
N ASP A 83 5.43 20.13 -0.76
CA ASP A 83 5.59 19.56 -2.11
C ASP A 83 6.89 20.04 -2.80
N GLU A 84 7.29 21.29 -2.58
CA GLU A 84 8.51 21.88 -3.17
C GLU A 84 9.80 21.21 -2.66
N ASP A 85 9.87 20.94 -1.35
CA ASP A 85 11.04 20.32 -0.71
C ASP A 85 10.96 18.78 -0.65
N SER A 86 9.90 18.19 -1.22
CA SER A 86 9.59 16.76 -1.07
C SER A 86 9.52 16.28 0.40
N THR A 87 9.04 17.15 1.29
CA THR A 87 8.93 16.94 2.74
C THR A 87 7.52 16.57 3.20
N VAL A 88 6.59 16.32 2.26
CA VAL A 88 5.20 15.97 2.59
C VAL A 88 5.13 14.75 3.53
N GLU A 89 4.46 14.93 4.66
CA GLU A 89 4.27 13.90 5.67
C GLU A 89 3.26 12.85 5.19
N ILE A 90 3.59 11.57 5.41
CA ILE A 90 2.80 10.42 4.97
C ILE A 90 1.88 9.97 6.11
N TYR A 91 0.57 10.00 5.90
CA TYR A 91 -0.40 9.45 6.86
C TYR A 91 -1.29 8.36 6.24
N ASP A 92 -0.72 7.59 5.32
CA ASP A 92 -1.26 6.29 4.91
C ASP A 92 -0.23 5.21 5.25
N SER A 93 -0.70 4.01 5.59
CA SER A 93 0.21 2.88 5.78
C SER A 93 0.65 2.33 4.41
N CYS A 94 1.79 1.65 4.37
CA CYS A 94 2.25 0.99 3.15
C CYS A 94 1.22 -0.03 2.63
N ASP A 95 0.52 -0.73 3.52
CA ASP A 95 -0.52 -1.70 3.14
C ASP A 95 -1.74 -1.02 2.51
N GLU A 96 -2.15 0.16 3.00
CA GLU A 96 -3.19 0.95 2.35
C GLU A 96 -2.78 1.43 0.96
N LEU A 97 -1.55 1.93 0.83
CA LEU A 97 -1.03 2.35 -0.48
C LEU A 97 -1.01 1.18 -1.46
N ARG A 98 -0.59 -0.02 -1.03
CA ARG A 98 -0.67 -1.23 -1.86
C ARG A 98 -2.11 -1.53 -2.29
N ARG A 99 -3.09 -1.41 -1.38
CA ARG A 99 -4.51 -1.62 -1.72
C ARG A 99 -4.99 -0.60 -2.75
N LYS A 100 -4.67 0.68 -2.58
CA LYS A 100 -5.02 1.76 -3.52
C LYS A 100 -4.38 1.55 -4.90
N ILE A 101 -3.09 1.20 -4.94
CA ILE A 101 -2.38 0.90 -6.19
C ILE A 101 -2.98 -0.31 -6.90
N ASN A 102 -3.19 -1.41 -6.18
CA ASN A 102 -3.77 -2.62 -6.77
C ASN A 102 -5.20 -2.39 -7.24
N ALA A 103 -6.00 -1.61 -6.53
CA ALA A 103 -7.35 -1.24 -6.97
C ALA A 103 -7.30 -0.46 -8.29
N LEU A 104 -6.44 0.57 -8.38
CA LEU A 104 -6.26 1.36 -9.61
C LEU A 104 -5.82 0.49 -10.80
N LEU A 105 -4.86 -0.41 -10.58
CA LEU A 105 -4.35 -1.29 -11.63
C LEU A 105 -5.37 -2.35 -12.05
N ARG A 106 -6.26 -2.78 -11.15
CA ARG A 106 -7.34 -3.74 -11.45
C ARG A 106 -8.45 -3.12 -12.30
N THR A 107 -8.75 -1.84 -12.10
CA THR A 107 -9.73 -1.13 -12.93
C THR A 107 -9.27 -1.03 -14.40
N GLY A 108 -7.96 -1.10 -14.65
CA GLY A 108 -7.40 -1.12 -16.00
C GLY A 108 -7.29 0.26 -16.66
N THR A 109 -7.71 1.33 -15.98
CA THR A 109 -7.67 2.72 -16.50
C THR A 109 -6.24 3.19 -16.79
N ILE A 110 -5.25 2.76 -15.99
CA ILE A 110 -3.87 3.22 -16.08
C ILE A 110 -2.91 2.03 -16.08
N THR A 111 -1.94 2.03 -17.00
CA THR A 111 -0.88 1.01 -17.03
C THR A 111 0.14 1.24 -15.91
N LYS A 112 0.84 0.19 -15.44
CA LYS A 112 1.91 0.34 -14.43
C LYS A 112 2.96 1.39 -14.82
N ALA A 113 3.31 1.47 -16.11
CA ALA A 113 4.29 2.42 -16.63
C ALA A 113 3.76 3.86 -16.68
N ALA A 114 2.47 4.06 -16.94
CA ALA A 114 1.84 5.37 -16.83
C ALA A 114 1.78 5.81 -15.36
N PHE A 115 1.31 4.92 -14.48
CA PHE A 115 1.26 5.18 -13.03
C PHE A 115 2.62 5.60 -12.46
N MET A 116 3.71 4.93 -12.82
CA MET A 116 5.06 5.31 -12.35
C MET A 116 5.49 6.71 -12.82
N ARG A 117 5.08 7.14 -14.02
CA ARG A 117 5.35 8.49 -14.52
C ARG A 117 4.48 9.53 -13.79
N ASP A 118 3.22 9.20 -13.56
CA ASP A 118 2.28 10.09 -12.88
C ASP A 118 2.69 10.31 -11.42
N ILE A 119 3.05 9.26 -10.68
CA ILE A 119 3.50 9.45 -9.29
C ILE A 119 4.84 10.21 -9.22
N ALA A 120 5.75 10.02 -10.19
CA ALA A 120 7.01 10.73 -10.24
C ALA A 120 6.80 12.23 -10.47
N ARG A 121 5.94 12.59 -11.43
CA ARG A 121 5.58 13.98 -11.72
C ARG A 121 4.78 14.62 -10.59
N ALA A 122 3.93 13.84 -9.90
CA ALA A 122 3.10 14.35 -8.82
C ALA A 122 3.91 14.69 -7.56
N ALA A 123 5.00 13.96 -7.29
CA ALA A 123 5.68 14.02 -5.99
C ALA A 123 7.03 14.71 -6.00
N TYR A 124 7.60 14.94 -7.18
CA TYR A 124 8.95 15.46 -7.33
C TYR A 124 9.00 16.49 -8.45
N THR A 125 9.67 17.61 -8.18
CA THR A 125 9.94 18.67 -9.17
C THR A 125 10.90 18.21 -10.27
N ASP A 126 11.87 17.35 -9.95
CA ASP A 126 12.84 16.78 -10.89
C ASP A 126 12.30 15.57 -11.69
N ALA A 127 11.05 15.15 -11.44
CA ALA A 127 10.37 14.03 -12.08
C ALA A 127 11.26 12.78 -12.30
N PRO A 128 11.83 12.20 -11.24
CA PRO A 128 12.83 11.15 -11.33
C PRO A 128 12.21 9.84 -11.79
N ASN A 129 12.98 9.07 -12.57
CA ASN A 129 12.50 7.81 -13.09
C ASN A 129 12.35 6.76 -11.99
N ILE A 130 11.12 6.33 -11.72
CA ILE A 130 10.82 5.23 -10.80
C ILE A 130 10.94 3.91 -11.54
N GLN A 131 11.80 3.02 -11.04
CA GLN A 131 12.06 1.75 -11.69
C GLN A 131 10.93 0.75 -11.45
N SER A 132 10.56 -0.02 -12.48
CA SER A 132 9.56 -1.12 -12.38
C SER A 132 9.86 -2.11 -11.24
N LYS A 133 11.14 -2.38 -10.98
CA LYS A 133 11.56 -3.22 -9.85
C LYS A 133 11.16 -2.63 -8.51
N GLN A 134 11.30 -1.31 -8.31
CA GLN A 134 10.93 -0.65 -7.05
C GLN A 134 9.43 -0.75 -6.78
N LEU A 135 8.60 -0.60 -7.82
CA LEU A 135 7.16 -0.79 -7.71
C LEU A 135 6.83 -2.24 -7.36
N THR A 136 7.44 -3.20 -8.06
CA THR A 136 7.21 -4.63 -7.81
C THR A 136 7.64 -5.03 -6.40
N ASP A 137 8.83 -4.64 -5.96
CA ASP A 137 9.34 -4.88 -4.61
C ASP A 137 8.48 -4.22 -3.53
N PHE A 138 7.87 -3.07 -3.82
CA PHE A 138 6.95 -2.42 -2.89
C PHE A 138 5.65 -3.21 -2.75
N LEU A 139 5.10 -3.69 -3.87
CA LEU A 139 3.83 -4.43 -3.91
C LEU A 139 3.93 -5.84 -3.31
N THR A 140 5.10 -6.48 -3.33
CA THR A 140 5.30 -7.83 -2.76
C THR A 140 5.50 -7.83 -1.25
N LYS A 141 5.97 -6.72 -0.68
CA LYS A 141 6.14 -6.56 0.78
C LYS A 141 4.80 -6.57 1.51
N LYS A 142 4.86 -6.85 2.81
CA LYS A 142 3.71 -6.85 3.73
C LYS A 142 4.04 -6.07 5.00
N GLY A 143 3.05 -5.39 5.58
CA GLY A 143 3.19 -4.65 6.82
C GLY A 143 3.06 -3.14 6.63
N ALA A 144 2.62 -2.48 7.70
CA ALA A 144 2.23 -1.08 7.70
C ALA A 144 3.40 -0.11 7.42
N THR A 145 4.62 -0.42 7.87
CA THR A 145 5.83 0.39 7.62
C THR A 145 6.73 -0.20 6.54
N SER A 146 6.55 -1.47 6.18
CA SER A 146 7.44 -2.16 5.25
C SER A 146 7.50 -1.45 3.91
N GLY A 147 8.66 -0.92 3.52
CA GLY A 147 8.81 -0.18 2.26
C GLY A 147 8.52 1.32 2.34
N SER A 148 8.36 1.90 3.53
CA SER A 148 8.20 3.35 3.75
C SER A 148 9.35 4.19 3.20
N THR A 149 10.55 3.60 3.14
CA THR A 149 11.77 4.24 2.59
C THR A 149 11.77 4.33 1.07
N SER A 150 10.87 3.61 0.39
CA SER A 150 10.85 3.57 -1.07
C SER A 150 10.28 4.87 -1.63
N ARG A 151 10.84 5.31 -2.77
CA ARG A 151 10.30 6.45 -3.54
C ARG A 151 8.83 6.22 -3.93
N VAL A 152 8.47 4.97 -4.21
CA VAL A 152 7.11 4.55 -4.56
C VAL A 152 6.12 4.84 -3.44
N CYS A 153 6.48 4.58 -2.18
CA CYS A 153 5.62 4.84 -1.03
C CYS A 153 5.26 6.32 -0.95
N TYR A 154 6.27 7.19 -0.91
CA TYR A 154 6.09 8.65 -0.86
C TYR A 154 5.32 9.16 -2.08
N ALA A 155 5.77 8.79 -3.28
CA ALA A 155 5.20 9.32 -4.52
C ALA A 155 3.75 8.90 -4.74
N SER A 156 3.42 7.63 -4.44
CA SER A 156 2.04 7.14 -4.54
C SER A 156 1.13 7.85 -3.55
N TYR A 157 1.61 8.09 -2.34
CA TYR A 157 0.86 8.81 -1.33
C TYR A 157 0.52 10.24 -1.77
N VAL A 158 1.50 11.00 -2.24
CA VAL A 158 1.28 12.36 -2.77
C VAL A 158 0.28 12.35 -3.93
N TYR A 159 0.43 11.40 -4.86
CA TYR A 159 -0.50 11.24 -5.98
C TYR A 159 -1.95 11.00 -5.52
N PHE A 160 -2.18 10.06 -4.60
CA PHE A 160 -3.54 9.78 -4.10
C PHE A 160 -4.12 10.92 -3.27
N GLU A 161 -3.28 11.68 -2.56
CA GLU A 161 -3.72 12.85 -1.82
C GLU A 161 -4.13 14.00 -2.76
N LYS A 162 -3.33 14.28 -3.80
CA LYS A 162 -3.71 15.22 -4.87
C LYS A 162 -4.99 14.77 -5.57
N LYS A 163 -5.12 13.47 -5.87
CA LYS A 163 -6.34 12.89 -6.45
C LYS A 163 -7.56 13.08 -5.55
N ARG A 164 -7.43 12.87 -4.23
CA ARG A 164 -8.51 13.11 -3.26
C ARG A 164 -8.97 14.57 -3.27
N ILE A 165 -8.02 15.51 -3.28
CA ILE A 165 -8.31 16.95 -3.30
C ILE A 165 -8.98 17.35 -4.61
N ALA A 166 -8.51 16.83 -5.75
CA ALA A 166 -9.11 17.06 -7.07
C ALA A 166 -10.59 16.61 -7.10
N GLU A 167 -10.85 15.41 -6.58
CA GLU A 167 -12.17 14.80 -6.49
C GLU A 167 -13.06 15.37 -5.36
N GLY A 168 -12.51 16.24 -4.49
CA GLY A 168 -13.24 16.81 -3.36
C GLY A 168 -13.66 15.80 -2.29
N LYS A 169 -13.01 14.65 -2.21
CA LYS A 169 -13.38 13.58 -1.26
C LYS A 169 -12.89 13.89 0.16
N ALA A 170 -13.70 13.51 1.14
CA ALA A 170 -13.32 13.57 2.55
C ALA A 170 -12.13 12.64 2.85
N LYS A 171 -11.40 12.92 3.93
CA LYS A 171 -10.33 12.03 4.43
C LYS A 171 -10.90 10.66 4.78
N SER A 172 -10.18 9.59 4.45
CA SER A 172 -10.57 8.23 4.84
C SER A 172 -10.49 8.03 6.36
N LYS A 173 -11.18 7.01 6.88
CA LYS A 173 -11.05 6.64 8.30
C LYS A 173 -9.59 6.35 8.67
N HIS A 174 -8.91 5.53 7.85
CA HIS A 174 -7.51 5.19 8.10
C HIS A 174 -6.60 6.42 8.13
N ARG A 175 -6.85 7.41 7.26
CA ARG A 175 -6.12 8.68 7.28
C ARG A 175 -6.25 9.38 8.63
N ARG A 176 -7.46 9.43 9.18
CA ARG A 176 -7.73 10.04 10.49
C ARG A 176 -7.04 9.26 11.62
N ASP A 177 -7.11 7.93 11.57
CA ASP A 177 -6.48 7.05 12.56
C ASP A 177 -4.95 7.15 12.51
N MET A 178 -4.37 7.31 11.32
CA MET A 178 -2.95 7.58 11.12
C MET A 178 -2.54 8.97 11.62
N GLU A 179 -3.33 10.00 11.36
CA GLU A 179 -3.10 11.34 11.91
C GLU A 179 -3.11 11.28 13.45
N ASP A 180 -4.12 10.68 14.08
CA ASP A 180 -4.18 10.53 15.55
C ASP A 180 -2.92 9.87 16.15
N ARG A 181 -2.39 8.84 15.47
CA ARG A 181 -1.22 8.09 15.96
C ARG A 181 0.13 8.74 15.63
N TRP A 182 0.25 9.36 14.46
CA TRP A 182 1.55 9.77 13.89
C TRP A 182 1.73 11.29 13.76
N LEU A 183 0.71 12.11 14.02
CA LEU A 183 0.82 13.58 13.95
C LEU A 183 1.93 14.12 14.84
N GLY A 184 2.08 13.59 16.06
CA GLY A 184 3.18 13.97 16.97
C GLY A 184 4.57 13.46 16.55
N LYS A 185 4.67 12.64 15.50
CA LYS A 185 5.91 11.99 15.04
C LYS A 185 6.34 12.41 13.63
N GLY A 186 5.59 13.31 12.97
CA GLY A 186 5.85 13.74 11.59
C GLY A 186 5.44 12.71 10.52
N GLY A 187 4.42 11.88 10.80
CA GLY A 187 3.92 10.86 9.88
C GLY A 187 4.75 9.57 9.85
N LEU A 188 4.49 8.75 8.82
CA LEU A 188 5.17 7.47 8.63
C LEU A 188 6.69 7.69 8.39
N PRO A 189 7.58 7.02 9.13
CA PRO A 189 9.01 7.25 9.02
C PRO A 189 9.52 6.82 7.65
N ARG A 190 10.13 7.78 6.94
CA ARG A 190 10.78 7.56 5.63
C ARG A 190 12.24 7.10 5.74
N ARG A 191 12.83 7.20 6.93
CA ARG A 191 14.21 6.76 7.18
C ARG A 191 14.27 5.25 7.35
N ARG A 192 15.46 4.67 7.14
CA ARG A 192 15.73 3.25 7.41
C ARG A 192 15.25 2.88 8.80
N GLU A 193 14.61 1.72 8.89
CA GLU A 193 14.05 1.16 10.10
C GLU A 193 15.02 1.29 11.29
N GLU A 194 14.51 1.92 12.35
CA GLU A 194 15.23 2.03 13.62
C GLU A 194 15.26 0.67 14.30
N LYS A 195 16.37 0.37 14.99
CA LYS A 195 16.47 -0.86 15.79
C LYS A 195 15.79 -0.60 17.13
N TYR A 196 14.93 -1.52 17.54
CA TYR A 196 14.27 -1.45 18.83
C TYR A 196 14.99 -2.35 19.83
N PHE A 197 15.22 -1.81 21.02
CA PHE A 197 15.74 -2.56 22.16
C PHE A 197 14.58 -2.79 23.14
N CYS A 198 14.34 -4.05 23.49
CA CYS A 198 13.43 -4.39 24.58
C CYS A 198 14.13 -5.31 25.59
N HIS A 199 13.59 -5.34 26.81
CA HIS A 199 14.01 -6.30 27.81
C HIS A 199 13.70 -7.72 27.31
N VAL A 200 14.50 -8.71 27.67
CA VAL A 200 14.34 -10.10 27.18
C VAL A 200 12.97 -10.69 27.52
N GLN A 201 12.35 -10.26 28.61
CA GLN A 201 11.01 -10.71 29.01
C GLN A 201 9.90 -9.98 28.26
N ASP A 202 10.16 -8.82 27.66
CA ASP A 202 9.13 -8.03 26.99
C ASP A 202 9.03 -8.39 25.50
N ALA A 203 7.81 -8.33 24.97
CA ALA A 203 7.53 -8.53 23.55
C ALA A 203 7.27 -7.20 22.84
N LEU A 204 7.92 -6.98 21.71
CA LEU A 204 7.61 -5.86 20.81
C LEU A 204 6.54 -6.30 19.81
N VAL A 205 5.49 -5.49 19.64
CA VAL A 205 4.41 -5.73 18.69
C VAL A 205 4.16 -4.45 17.89
N GLN A 206 4.05 -4.56 16.57
CA GLN A 206 3.80 -3.40 15.68
C GLN A 206 2.33 -3.31 15.32
N ASP A 207 1.54 -2.33 15.78
CA ASP A 207 0.11 -2.24 15.42
C ASP A 207 -0.18 -2.15 13.89
N ALA A 208 -1.45 -2.30 13.51
CA ALA A 208 -1.89 -2.21 12.11
C ALA A 208 -1.60 -0.84 11.45
N LEU A 209 -1.32 0.19 12.24
CA LEU A 209 -0.94 1.53 11.79
C LEU A 209 0.59 1.72 11.77
N GLY A 210 1.36 0.69 12.12
CA GLY A 210 2.82 0.67 12.11
C GLY A 210 3.49 1.11 13.41
N SER A 211 2.74 1.50 14.44
CA SER A 211 3.28 1.96 15.72
C SER A 211 3.67 0.79 16.61
N ILE A 212 4.83 0.90 17.25
CA ILE A 212 5.40 -0.18 18.05
C ILE A 212 5.03 -0.01 19.51
N ARG A 213 4.56 -1.09 20.13
CA ARG A 213 4.24 -1.17 21.55
C ARG A 213 5.07 -2.29 22.19
N VAL A 214 5.50 -2.04 23.42
CA VAL A 214 6.13 -3.05 24.27
C VAL A 214 5.05 -3.67 25.14
N ILE A 215 4.87 -4.97 25.05
CA ILE A 215 4.02 -5.76 25.93
C ILE A 215 4.93 -6.33 27.02
N PRO A 216 4.75 -5.95 28.30
CA PRO A 216 5.55 -6.51 29.38
C PRO A 216 5.28 -8.01 29.47
N GLY A 217 6.34 -8.81 29.49
CA GLY A 217 6.20 -10.24 29.76
C GLY A 217 5.83 -10.45 31.21
N GLY A 218 4.65 -10.99 31.46
CA GLY A 218 4.21 -11.34 32.81
C GLY A 218 5.26 -12.20 33.52
N ARG A 219 5.56 -11.82 34.76
CA ARG A 219 6.10 -12.75 35.76
C ARG A 219 4.97 -13.62 36.29
#